data_AF-A0A8T3SF35-F1
#
_entry.id   AF-A0A8T3SF35-F1
#
_cell.length_a   1.000
_cell.length_b   1.000
_cell.length_c   1.000
_cell.angle_alpha   90.00
_cell.angle_beta   90.00
_cell.angle_gamma   90.00
#
_symmetry.space_group_name_H-M   'P 1'
#
loop_
_entity.id
_entity.type
_entity.pdbx_description
1 polymer ?
#
loop_
_entity_poly.entity_id
_entity_poly.type
_entity_poly.pdbx_seq_one_letter_code
_entity_poly.pdbx_strand_id
1 'polypeptide(L)'
;AAVTFTPGTPFPPPAFPTAFPRETFEALPVDQLPPRNVQVFDPNLRSPSTQQVSAGYVWSTGGDLAIGVDYVHSRGRHLIRRIDTNAPASLDGSGPRSVAEADSTRPIAPIAGGFRLIEQDQSSGHSRFDGLYLSARKRFSRGFAFDFAYTLSRIENDTDDINFRPVDSRRPDDERGPSLNDRRHVLAANALVRVPLGLDIVPVLFVSSGQPLNVTTGRDDNGDTLFNDRPAGVARNSERTPGFAQMDLGVIRRFQAGPAVIEARAEIFNVFNRTNFSGFFNWGASGVRPDEQGTLAFQPTQAGPARQVQFTARVRF
;
A
#
# COMPACT_ATOMS: atom_id res chain seq x y z
N ALA A 1 16.51 -4.19 30.82
CA ALA A 1 17.92 -4.63 30.80
C ALA A 1 18.04 -5.78 29.79
N ALA A 2 18.87 -5.64 28.76
CA ALA A 2 19.14 -6.75 27.85
C ALA A 2 20.17 -7.68 28.50
N VAL A 3 19.88 -8.97 28.54
CA VAL A 3 20.81 -9.99 29.03
C VAL A 3 21.44 -10.64 27.80
N THR A 4 22.74 -10.46 27.63
CA THR A 4 23.51 -11.11 26.55
C THR A 4 24.17 -12.35 27.10
N PHE A 5 23.90 -13.50 26.50
CA PHE A 5 24.52 -14.78 26.88
C PHE A 5 25.68 -15.11 25.96
N THR A 6 26.72 -15.75 26.50
CA THR A 6 27.84 -16.26 25.73
C THR A 6 27.36 -17.33 24.75
N PRO A 7 27.81 -17.33 23.48
CA PRO A 7 27.44 -18.36 22.50
C PRO A 7 27.68 -19.78 23.05
N GLY A 8 26.68 -20.65 22.90
CA GLY A 8 26.75 -22.05 23.36
C GLY A 8 26.35 -22.28 24.82
N THR A 9 25.96 -21.24 25.57
CA THR A 9 25.40 -21.43 26.92
C THR A 9 24.05 -22.14 26.82
N PRO A 10 23.89 -23.38 27.33
CA PRO A 10 22.60 -24.03 27.37
C PRO A 10 21.74 -23.30 28.39
N PHE A 11 20.68 -22.64 27.92
CA PHE A 11 19.68 -22.07 28.81
C PHE A 11 18.46 -23.00 28.79
N PRO A 12 18.04 -23.55 29.94
CA PRO A 12 16.74 -24.20 29.98
C PRO A 12 15.68 -23.14 29.66
N PRO A 13 14.71 -23.42 28.77
CA PRO A 13 13.63 -22.48 28.52
C PRO A 13 13.00 -22.08 29.84
N PRO A 14 12.60 -20.81 30.02
CA PRO A 14 12.09 -20.37 31.30
C PRO A 14 10.83 -21.19 31.59
N ALA A 15 10.80 -21.86 32.74
CA ALA A 15 9.61 -22.58 33.17
C ALA A 15 8.61 -21.56 33.69
N PHE A 16 7.61 -21.25 32.86
CA PHE A 16 6.47 -20.43 33.28
C PHE A 16 5.42 -21.34 33.92
N PRO A 17 4.78 -20.92 35.02
CA PRO A 17 3.66 -21.66 35.57
C PRO A 17 2.54 -21.74 34.53
N THR A 18 1.90 -22.91 34.42
CA THR A 18 0.77 -23.12 33.50
C THR A 18 -0.51 -22.40 33.96
N ALA A 19 -0.56 -22.00 35.24
CA ALA A 19 -1.59 -21.15 35.82
C ALA A 19 -0.98 -20.30 36.95
N PHE A 20 -1.33 -19.02 37.00
CA PHE A 20 -1.02 -18.19 38.15
C PHE A 20 -2.13 -18.36 39.21
N PRO A 21 -1.77 -18.51 40.50
CA PRO A 21 -2.75 -18.52 41.59
C PRO A 21 -3.60 -17.24 41.57
N ARG A 22 -4.89 -17.35 41.91
CA ARG A 22 -5.81 -16.19 42.00
C ARG A 22 -5.26 -15.09 42.91
N GLU A 23 -4.63 -15.48 44.02
CA GLU A 23 -3.96 -14.60 44.98
C GLU A 23 -2.87 -13.74 44.33
N THR A 24 -2.19 -14.26 43.30
CA THR A 24 -1.18 -13.50 42.54
C THR A 24 -1.82 -12.38 41.72
N PHE A 25 -3.01 -12.59 41.17
CA PHE A 25 -3.76 -11.55 40.45
C PHE A 25 -4.38 -10.52 41.40
N GLU A 26 -4.88 -10.96 42.55
CA GLU A 26 -5.46 -10.08 43.58
C GLU A 26 -4.41 -9.22 44.29
N ALA A 27 -3.16 -9.71 44.39
CA ALA A 27 -2.03 -8.97 44.95
C ALA A 27 -1.28 -8.09 43.93
N LEU A 28 -1.74 -8.02 42.66
CA LEU A 28 -1.11 -7.11 41.70
C LEU A 28 -1.30 -5.67 42.17
N PRO A 29 -0.22 -4.86 42.26
CA PRO A 29 -0.33 -3.47 42.68
C PRO A 29 -0.83 -2.63 41.49
N VAL A 30 -2.10 -2.84 41.11
CA VAL A 30 -2.72 -2.23 39.93
C VAL A 30 -2.66 -0.70 40.01
N ASP A 31 -2.74 -0.15 41.21
CA ASP A 31 -2.60 1.27 41.54
C ASP A 31 -1.17 1.82 41.38
N GLN A 32 -0.16 0.96 41.35
CA GLN A 32 1.25 1.34 41.14
C GLN A 32 1.72 1.07 39.71
N LEU A 33 0.89 0.44 38.86
CA LEU A 33 1.24 0.20 37.47
C LEU A 33 1.35 1.53 36.71
N PRO A 34 2.26 1.62 35.71
CA PRO A 34 2.24 2.74 34.78
C PRO A 34 0.85 2.91 34.15
N PRO A 35 0.43 4.15 33.82
CA PRO A 35 -0.84 4.38 33.15
C PRO A 35 -0.93 3.55 31.87
N ARG A 36 -2.10 2.95 31.67
CA ARG A 36 -2.34 1.95 30.62
C ARG A 36 -3.02 2.56 29.41
N ASN A 37 -2.91 1.88 28.28
CA ASN A 37 -3.68 2.21 27.09
C ASN A 37 -4.91 1.31 27.05
N VAL A 38 -6.05 1.87 26.67
CA VAL A 38 -7.30 1.13 26.48
C VAL A 38 -7.85 1.42 25.09
N GLN A 39 -8.45 0.40 24.49
CA GLN A 39 -9.19 0.51 23.25
C GLN A 39 -10.66 0.25 23.52
N VAL A 40 -11.52 1.15 23.02
CA VAL A 40 -12.97 1.11 23.17
C VAL A 40 -13.64 1.38 21.83
N PHE A 41 -14.92 1.03 21.72
CA PHE A 41 -15.74 1.40 20.57
C PHE A 41 -16.59 2.62 20.93
N ASP A 42 -16.83 3.49 19.95
CA ASP A 42 -17.86 4.53 20.06
C ASP A 42 -19.23 3.86 20.32
N PRO A 43 -19.97 4.22 21.38
CA PRO A 43 -21.32 3.72 21.58
C PRO A 43 -22.27 3.98 20.40
N ASN A 44 -21.98 4.98 19.57
CA ASN A 44 -22.73 5.34 18.38
C ASN A 44 -22.10 4.83 17.07
N LEU A 45 -21.24 3.80 17.15
CA LEU A 45 -20.56 3.24 15.99
C LEU A 45 -21.54 2.84 14.89
N ARG A 46 -21.29 3.31 13.67
CA ARG A 46 -22.11 3.00 12.48
C ARG A 46 -21.37 2.08 11.53
N SER A 47 -22.13 1.22 10.85
CA SER A 47 -21.58 0.39 9.78
C SER A 47 -21.01 1.25 8.64
N PRO A 48 -19.80 0.96 8.15
CA PRO A 48 -19.25 1.57 6.95
C PRO A 48 -20.21 1.44 5.76
N SER A 49 -20.30 2.48 4.94
CA SER A 49 -21.12 2.46 3.74
C SER A 49 -20.42 3.13 2.56
N THR A 50 -20.70 2.62 1.36
CA THR A 50 -20.13 3.12 0.12
C THR A 50 -21.24 3.37 -0.89
N GLN A 51 -21.22 4.55 -1.49
CA GLN A 51 -22.10 4.92 -2.61
C GLN A 51 -21.25 4.98 -3.87
N GLN A 52 -21.68 4.29 -4.93
CA GLN A 52 -20.97 4.25 -6.19
C GLN A 52 -21.90 4.63 -7.34
N VAL A 53 -21.38 5.44 -8.26
CA VAL A 53 -22.02 5.77 -9.54
C VAL A 53 -21.02 5.48 -10.65
N SER A 54 -21.49 4.86 -11.72
CA SER A 54 -20.68 4.60 -12.90
C SER A 54 -21.44 4.96 -14.17
N ALA A 55 -20.72 5.45 -15.17
CA ALA A 55 -21.25 5.75 -16.50
C ALA A 55 -20.24 5.26 -17.52
N GLY A 56 -20.70 4.56 -18.56
CA GLY A 56 -19.83 3.96 -19.56
C GLY A 56 -20.42 4.03 -20.95
N TYR A 57 -19.55 4.11 -21.95
CA TYR A 57 -19.91 4.04 -23.35
C TYR A 57 -18.91 3.18 -24.11
N VAL A 58 -19.44 2.27 -24.93
CA VAL A 58 -18.63 1.45 -25.84
C VAL A 58 -19.09 1.70 -27.26
N TRP A 59 -18.14 2.07 -28.10
CA TRP A 59 -18.34 2.22 -29.53
C TRP A 59 -17.66 1.08 -30.28
N SER A 60 -18.41 0.39 -31.13
CA SER A 60 -17.88 -0.62 -32.05
C SER A 60 -17.87 -0.08 -33.47
N THR A 61 -16.69 -0.03 -34.10
CA THR A 61 -16.50 0.50 -35.46
C THR A 61 -16.11 -0.61 -36.42
N GLY A 62 -16.75 -0.66 -37.59
CA GLY A 62 -16.25 -1.45 -38.73
C GLY A 62 -16.11 -2.96 -38.52
N GLY A 63 -16.71 -3.52 -37.47
CA GLY A 63 -16.82 -4.96 -37.19
C GLY A 63 -15.67 -5.58 -36.38
N ASP A 64 -14.52 -4.93 -36.27
CA ASP A 64 -13.33 -5.51 -35.62
C ASP A 64 -12.68 -4.64 -34.54
N LEU A 65 -13.10 -3.39 -34.33
CA LEU A 65 -12.58 -2.50 -33.30
C LEU A 65 -13.70 -2.08 -32.34
N ALA A 66 -13.43 -2.19 -31.04
CA ALA A 66 -14.25 -1.64 -29.97
C ALA A 66 -13.42 -0.69 -29.12
N ILE A 67 -13.97 0.49 -28.82
CA ILE A 67 -13.37 1.50 -27.94
C ILE A 67 -14.36 1.75 -26.80
N GLY A 68 -13.88 1.66 -25.56
CA GLY A 68 -14.68 1.87 -24.37
C GLY A 68 -14.14 3.02 -23.52
N VAL A 69 -15.05 3.76 -22.91
CA VAL A 69 -14.76 4.76 -21.89
C VAL A 69 -15.72 4.54 -20.74
N ASP A 70 -15.20 4.29 -19.55
CA ASP A 70 -15.98 4.12 -18.33
C ASP A 70 -15.48 5.08 -17.26
N TYR A 71 -16.41 5.72 -16.56
CA TYR A 71 -16.13 6.53 -15.38
C TYR A 71 -16.79 5.89 -14.17
N VAL A 72 -16.07 5.82 -13.05
CA VAL A 72 -16.57 5.35 -11.76
C VAL A 72 -16.24 6.39 -10.70
N HIS A 73 -17.26 6.84 -9.98
CA HIS A 73 -17.12 7.61 -8.75
C HIS A 73 -17.60 6.77 -7.57
N SER A 74 -16.84 6.73 -6.50
CA SER A 74 -17.24 6.09 -5.25
C SER A 74 -16.90 6.95 -4.04
N ARG A 75 -17.81 6.96 -3.06
CA ARG A 75 -17.66 7.69 -1.80
C ARG A 75 -17.93 6.76 -0.62
N GLY A 76 -16.91 6.52 0.18
CA GLY A 76 -17.00 5.82 1.45
C GLY A 76 -17.31 6.79 2.59
N ARG A 77 -18.18 6.36 3.51
CA ARG A 77 -18.56 7.09 4.73
C ARG A 77 -18.66 6.10 5.89
N HIS A 78 -18.61 6.63 7.11
CA HIS A 78 -18.65 5.83 8.32
C HIS A 78 -17.54 4.77 8.36
N LEU A 79 -16.41 5.03 7.70
CA LEU A 79 -15.27 4.14 7.78
C LEU A 79 -14.71 4.18 9.20
N ILE A 80 -14.17 3.05 9.63
CA ILE A 80 -13.58 2.96 10.97
C ILE A 80 -12.29 3.78 10.99
N ARG A 81 -12.21 4.71 11.93
CA ARG A 81 -11.03 5.52 12.23
C ARG A 81 -10.80 5.47 13.74
N ARG A 82 -9.57 5.14 14.14
CA ARG A 82 -9.18 5.11 15.55
C ARG A 82 -8.57 6.44 15.94
N ILE A 83 -9.07 7.04 17.02
CA ILE A 83 -8.52 8.28 17.58
C ILE A 83 -8.29 8.13 19.08
N ASP A 84 -7.27 8.81 19.63
CA ASP A 84 -7.11 8.94 21.07
C ASP A 84 -8.03 10.05 21.60
N THR A 85 -9.08 9.66 22.32
CA THR A 85 -10.00 10.62 22.97
C THR A 85 -9.37 11.34 24.16
N ASN A 86 -8.23 10.84 24.65
CA ASN A 86 -7.41 11.49 25.67
C ASN A 86 -6.12 12.08 25.08
N ALA A 87 -6.09 12.39 23.78
CA ALA A 87 -4.93 12.94 23.10
C ALA A 87 -4.41 14.22 23.78
N PRO A 88 -3.09 14.44 23.83
CA PRO A 88 -2.49 15.68 24.34
C PRO A 88 -2.73 16.86 23.39
N ALA A 89 -2.36 18.08 23.79
CA ALA A 89 -2.47 19.27 22.94
C ALA A 89 -1.75 19.09 21.59
N SER A 90 -2.39 19.55 20.51
CA SER A 90 -1.77 19.68 19.19
C SER A 90 -0.48 20.48 19.29
N LEU A 91 0.54 20.09 18.54
CA LEU A 91 1.75 20.89 18.38
C LEU A 91 1.61 21.85 17.21
N ASP A 92 1.74 23.15 17.46
CA ASP A 92 1.68 24.19 16.42
C ASP A 92 3.10 24.58 15.95
N GLY A 93 3.93 23.59 15.62
CA GLY A 93 5.29 23.81 15.08
C GLY A 93 6.35 24.22 16.12
N SER A 94 6.09 24.05 17.41
CA SER A 94 7.01 24.39 18.51
C SER A 94 8.23 23.46 18.67
N GLY A 95 8.50 22.58 17.69
CA GLY A 95 9.48 21.50 17.81
C GLY A 95 8.94 20.31 18.63
N PRO A 96 9.76 19.25 18.79
CA PRO A 96 9.34 18.05 19.50
C PRO A 96 9.14 18.33 21.01
N ARG A 97 8.29 17.54 21.66
CA ARG A 97 8.09 17.59 23.13
C ARG A 97 8.25 16.22 23.76
N SER A 98 8.53 16.20 25.06
CA SER A 98 8.58 14.96 25.84
C SER A 98 7.17 14.42 26.15
N VAL A 99 7.10 13.12 26.49
CA VAL A 99 5.87 12.48 26.96
C VAL A 99 5.31 13.16 28.21
N ALA A 100 6.16 13.63 29.12
CA ALA A 100 5.71 14.30 30.34
C ALA A 100 5.04 15.66 30.06
N GLU A 101 5.59 16.43 29.11
CA GLU A 101 4.99 17.68 28.65
C GLU A 101 3.66 17.40 27.93
N ALA A 102 3.59 16.37 27.10
CA ALA A 102 2.36 15.93 26.45
C ALA A 102 1.28 15.55 27.48
N ASP A 103 1.64 14.70 28.44
CA ASP A 103 0.76 14.18 29.49
C ASP A 103 0.15 15.32 30.33
N SER A 104 0.88 16.43 30.55
CA SER A 104 0.38 17.61 31.27
C SER A 104 -0.77 18.34 30.56
N THR A 105 -0.97 18.09 29.26
CA THR A 105 -1.98 18.75 28.42
C THR A 105 -3.14 17.83 28.03
N ARG A 106 -3.13 16.57 28.50
CA ARG A 106 -4.20 15.60 28.25
C ARG A 106 -5.45 15.98 29.06
N PRO A 107 -6.68 15.76 28.53
CA PRO A 107 -7.91 16.02 29.28
C PRO A 107 -8.01 15.22 30.58
N ILE A 108 -7.53 13.98 30.58
CA ILE A 108 -7.41 13.10 31.72
C ILE A 108 -5.92 12.87 31.97
N ALA A 109 -5.44 13.35 33.13
CA ALA A 109 -4.05 13.20 33.53
C ALA A 109 -3.69 11.72 33.71
N PRO A 110 -2.63 11.21 33.05
CA PRO A 110 -2.16 9.85 33.27
C PRO A 110 -1.56 9.70 34.68
N ILE A 111 -2.24 8.96 35.53
CA ILE A 111 -1.79 8.61 36.89
C ILE A 111 -1.49 7.11 36.99
N ALA A 112 -0.76 6.70 38.04
CA ALA A 112 -0.53 5.29 38.31
C ALA A 112 -1.86 4.52 38.45
N GLY A 113 -1.95 3.36 37.80
CA GLY A 113 -3.16 2.54 37.64
C GLY A 113 -4.24 3.09 36.69
N GLY A 114 -4.11 4.35 36.26
CA GLY A 114 -5.03 5.04 35.35
C GLY A 114 -4.80 4.71 33.88
N PHE A 115 -5.31 5.60 33.01
CA PHE A 115 -5.20 5.48 31.56
C PHE A 115 -4.40 6.64 30.96
N ARG A 116 -3.62 6.36 29.91
CA ARG A 116 -2.96 7.37 29.08
C ARG A 116 -3.68 7.54 27.75
N LEU A 117 -3.64 6.52 26.88
CA LEU A 117 -4.35 6.53 25.60
C LEU A 117 -5.71 5.88 25.79
N ILE A 118 -6.75 6.59 25.37
CA ILE A 118 -8.12 6.09 25.31
C ILE A 118 -8.50 6.05 23.83
N GLU A 119 -8.06 4.99 23.17
CA GLU A 119 -8.27 4.79 21.75
C GLU A 119 -9.73 4.41 21.51
N GLN A 120 -10.45 5.23 20.77
CA GLN A 120 -11.82 4.97 20.39
C GLN A 120 -11.89 4.68 18.89
N ASP A 121 -12.39 3.49 18.54
CA ASP A 121 -12.79 3.19 17.16
C ASP A 121 -14.12 3.89 16.87
N GLN A 122 -14.10 4.83 15.93
CA GLN A 122 -15.23 5.64 15.53
C GLN A 122 -15.60 5.41 14.07
N SER A 123 -16.84 5.71 13.71
CA SER A 123 -17.31 5.72 12.32
C SER A 123 -17.18 7.11 11.68
N SER A 124 -16.01 7.74 11.83
CA SER A 124 -15.75 9.11 11.39
C SER A 124 -14.86 9.22 10.14
N GLY A 125 -14.39 8.09 9.60
CA GLY A 125 -13.54 8.06 8.41
C GLY A 125 -14.31 8.16 7.09
N HIS A 126 -13.61 8.64 6.06
CA HIS A 126 -14.12 8.90 4.72
C HIS A 126 -13.15 8.44 3.64
N SER A 127 -13.69 8.03 2.49
CA SER A 127 -12.91 7.80 1.29
C SER A 127 -13.60 8.32 0.04
N ARG A 128 -12.81 8.62 -0.98
CA ARG A 128 -13.26 9.04 -2.30
C ARG A 128 -12.41 8.36 -3.36
N PHE A 129 -13.08 7.83 -4.37
CA PHE A 129 -12.47 7.25 -5.55
C PHE A 129 -13.08 7.89 -6.80
N ASP A 130 -12.23 8.34 -7.71
CA ASP A 130 -12.61 8.74 -9.06
C ASP A 130 -11.72 7.97 -10.05
N GLY A 131 -12.33 7.24 -10.98
CA GLY A 131 -11.64 6.41 -11.96
C GLY A 131 -12.17 6.62 -13.37
N LEU A 132 -11.27 6.82 -14.32
CA LEU A 132 -11.52 6.83 -15.76
C LEU A 132 -10.80 5.64 -16.39
N TYR A 133 -11.56 4.75 -17.01
CA TYR A 133 -11.08 3.57 -17.70
C TYR A 133 -11.25 3.77 -19.19
N LEU A 134 -10.15 3.68 -19.93
CA LEU A 134 -10.13 3.72 -21.39
C LEU A 134 -9.75 2.33 -21.88
N SER A 135 -10.52 1.79 -22.81
CA SER A 135 -10.21 0.51 -23.45
C SER A 135 -10.26 0.63 -24.96
N ALA A 136 -9.39 -0.11 -25.64
CA ALA A 136 -9.46 -0.29 -27.07
C ALA A 136 -9.07 -1.73 -27.41
N ARG A 137 -9.97 -2.44 -28.07
CA ARG A 137 -9.78 -3.83 -28.46
C ARG A 137 -10.03 -3.99 -29.95
N LYS A 138 -9.04 -4.51 -30.64
CA LYS A 138 -9.16 -4.90 -32.04
C LYS A 138 -9.02 -6.41 -32.21
N ARG A 139 -10.02 -7.05 -32.82
CA ARG A 139 -9.96 -8.45 -33.25
C ARG A 139 -8.93 -8.62 -34.37
N PHE A 140 -8.39 -9.83 -34.49
CA PHE A 140 -7.40 -10.11 -35.53
C PHE A 140 -8.02 -9.95 -36.92
N SER A 141 -7.53 -8.97 -37.66
CA SER A 141 -7.89 -8.70 -39.04
C SER A 141 -6.74 -7.90 -39.66
N ARG A 142 -6.58 -7.98 -40.98
CA ARG A 142 -5.54 -7.19 -41.70
C ARG A 142 -4.14 -7.33 -41.09
N GLY A 143 -3.82 -8.51 -40.55
CA GLY A 143 -2.51 -8.83 -40.00
C GLY A 143 -2.27 -8.41 -38.55
N PHE A 144 -3.23 -7.84 -37.83
CA PHE A 144 -3.02 -7.49 -36.43
C PHE A 144 -4.25 -7.53 -35.53
N ALA A 145 -4.02 -7.78 -34.24
CA ALA A 145 -4.96 -7.63 -33.14
C ALA A 145 -4.27 -6.86 -32.01
N PHE A 146 -5.06 -6.18 -31.17
CA PHE A 146 -4.54 -5.59 -29.94
C PHE A 146 -5.61 -5.51 -28.86
N ASP A 147 -5.15 -5.44 -27.63
CA ASP A 147 -5.92 -5.06 -26.45
C ASP A 147 -5.15 -3.97 -25.71
N PHE A 148 -5.85 -2.92 -25.33
CA PHE A 148 -5.32 -1.77 -24.63
C PHE A 148 -6.30 -1.40 -23.52
N ALA A 149 -5.77 -1.24 -22.31
CA ALA A 149 -6.50 -0.82 -21.14
C ALA A 149 -5.68 0.21 -20.36
N TYR A 150 -6.27 1.38 -20.14
CA TYR A 150 -5.65 2.46 -19.39
C TYR A 150 -6.61 2.95 -18.31
N THR A 151 -6.11 3.03 -17.08
CA THR A 151 -6.83 3.55 -15.93
C THR A 151 -6.13 4.81 -15.46
N LEU A 152 -6.87 5.92 -15.44
CA LEU A 152 -6.54 7.13 -14.68
C LEU A 152 -7.39 7.13 -13.42
N SER A 153 -6.79 7.05 -12.24
CA SER A 153 -7.54 7.01 -10.98
C SER A 153 -7.00 7.93 -9.89
N ARG A 154 -7.87 8.37 -8.99
CA ARG A 154 -7.53 9.11 -7.76
C ARG A 154 -8.27 8.47 -6.60
N ILE A 155 -7.52 8.08 -5.58
CA ILE A 155 -8.05 7.53 -4.33
C ILE A 155 -7.57 8.41 -3.18
N GLU A 156 -8.51 8.97 -2.44
CA GLU A 156 -8.25 9.75 -1.23
C GLU A 156 -9.01 9.15 -0.06
N ASN A 157 -8.41 9.18 1.12
CA ASN A 157 -9.07 8.82 2.37
C ASN A 157 -8.48 9.65 3.52
N ASP A 158 -8.99 9.46 4.72
CA ASP A 158 -8.42 9.97 5.99
C ASP A 158 -8.02 8.82 6.94
N THR A 159 -8.27 7.58 6.54
CA THR A 159 -7.89 6.34 7.22
C THR A 159 -7.69 5.23 6.19
N ASP A 160 -6.62 4.43 6.31
CA ASP A 160 -6.36 3.29 5.42
C ASP A 160 -6.91 1.95 5.96
N ASP A 161 -7.01 1.80 7.29
CA ASP A 161 -7.53 0.60 7.94
C ASP A 161 -7.94 0.86 9.42
N ILE A 162 -8.35 -0.20 10.14
CA ILE A 162 -8.80 -0.13 11.53
C ILE A 162 -7.68 0.16 12.55
N ASN A 163 -6.42 -0.08 12.20
CA ASN A 163 -5.25 0.15 13.05
C ASN A 163 -4.59 1.51 12.79
N PHE A 164 -5.04 2.22 11.77
CA PHE A 164 -4.57 3.56 11.46
C PHE A 164 -4.91 4.55 12.58
N ARG A 165 -3.93 5.35 12.95
CA ARG A 165 -4.06 6.45 13.92
C ARG A 165 -3.57 7.74 13.27
N PRO A 166 -4.31 8.85 13.41
CA PRO A 166 -3.81 10.15 12.99
C PRO A 166 -2.59 10.54 13.81
N VAL A 167 -1.71 11.37 13.24
CA VAL A 167 -0.60 11.99 13.98
C VAL A 167 -1.13 12.95 15.04
N ASP A 168 -2.23 13.63 14.75
CA ASP A 168 -2.94 14.46 15.73
C ASP A 168 -4.39 13.99 15.86
N SER A 169 -4.69 13.29 16.96
CA SER A 169 -6.06 12.84 17.26
C SER A 169 -7.02 13.98 17.59
N ARG A 170 -6.55 15.22 17.86
CA ARG A 170 -7.40 16.41 17.99
C ARG A 170 -7.72 17.06 16.65
N ARG A 171 -6.95 16.76 15.60
CA ARG A 171 -7.18 17.20 14.21
C ARG A 171 -7.12 16.01 13.23
N PRO A 172 -7.97 14.98 13.42
CA PRO A 172 -7.86 13.74 12.66
C PRO A 172 -8.19 13.89 11.17
N ASP A 173 -8.83 14.98 10.78
CA ASP A 173 -9.17 15.27 9.38
C ASP A 173 -7.97 15.81 8.58
N ASP A 174 -6.89 16.23 9.26
CA ASP A 174 -5.62 16.63 8.63
C ASP A 174 -4.89 15.43 8.00
N GLU A 175 -5.31 14.19 8.33
CA GLU A 175 -4.83 12.97 7.69
C GLU A 175 -5.40 12.75 6.29
N ARG A 176 -6.26 13.64 5.79
CA ARG A 176 -6.79 13.49 4.44
C ARG A 176 -5.67 13.58 3.40
N GLY A 177 -5.54 12.52 2.60
CA GLY A 177 -4.46 12.39 1.62
C GLY A 177 -4.68 11.22 0.67
N PRO A 178 -3.73 10.94 -0.23
CA PRO A 178 -3.77 9.76 -1.08
C PRO A 178 -3.91 8.48 -0.25
N SER A 179 -4.72 7.53 -0.68
CA SER A 179 -4.71 6.18 -0.06
C SER A 179 -3.41 5.45 -0.42
N LEU A 180 -2.95 4.53 0.43
CA LEU A 180 -1.81 3.64 0.13
C LEU A 180 -1.99 2.85 -1.20
N ASN A 181 -3.25 2.62 -1.59
CA ASN A 181 -3.62 1.91 -2.81
C ASN A 181 -3.81 2.83 -4.04
N ASP A 182 -3.60 4.15 -3.91
CA ASP A 182 -3.74 5.07 -5.04
C ASP A 182 -2.67 4.76 -6.11
N ARG A 183 -3.13 4.48 -7.33
CA ARG A 183 -2.28 4.32 -8.52
C ARG A 183 -2.82 5.23 -9.61
N ARG A 184 -2.14 6.36 -9.82
CA ARG A 184 -2.64 7.43 -10.68
C ARG A 184 -2.85 6.99 -12.13
N HIS A 185 -1.85 6.35 -12.72
CA HIS A 185 -1.89 5.84 -14.08
C HIS A 185 -1.52 4.37 -14.09
N VAL A 186 -2.34 3.54 -14.72
CA VAL A 186 -2.06 2.12 -14.97
C VAL A 186 -2.38 1.85 -16.43
N LEU A 187 -1.41 1.31 -17.17
CA LEU A 187 -1.52 0.94 -18.57
C LEU A 187 -1.16 -0.54 -18.73
N ALA A 188 -2.05 -1.30 -19.35
CA ALA A 188 -1.76 -2.62 -19.88
C ALA A 188 -2.09 -2.62 -21.37
N ALA A 189 -1.16 -3.10 -22.20
CA ALA A 189 -1.38 -3.21 -23.64
C ALA A 189 -0.68 -4.45 -24.19
N ASN A 190 -1.33 -5.14 -25.12
CA ASN A 190 -0.72 -6.24 -25.85
C ASN A 190 -1.19 -6.25 -27.30
N ALA A 191 -0.35 -6.77 -28.18
CA ALA A 191 -0.72 -6.93 -29.58
C ALA A 191 -0.27 -8.28 -30.13
N LEU A 192 -0.87 -8.68 -31.24
CA LEU A 192 -0.39 -9.73 -32.13
C LEU A 192 -0.28 -9.09 -33.51
N VAL A 193 0.94 -9.01 -34.04
CA VAL A 193 1.22 -8.43 -35.35
C VAL A 193 1.88 -9.48 -36.22
N ARG A 194 1.20 -9.88 -37.29
CA ARG A 194 1.77 -10.77 -38.31
C ARG A 194 2.48 -9.92 -39.36
N VAL A 195 3.80 -10.06 -39.42
CA VAL A 195 4.63 -9.38 -40.40
C VAL A 195 4.96 -10.33 -41.58
N PRO A 196 5.56 -9.84 -42.69
CA PRO A 196 5.95 -10.70 -43.81
C PRO A 196 6.81 -11.88 -43.37
N LEU A 197 6.88 -12.90 -44.23
CA LEU A 197 7.51 -14.18 -43.90
C LEU A 197 6.84 -14.86 -42.70
N GLY A 198 5.52 -14.70 -42.55
CA GLY A 198 4.67 -15.36 -41.54
C GLY A 198 5.27 -15.41 -40.14
N LEU A 199 5.87 -14.30 -39.72
CA LEU A 199 6.41 -14.06 -38.40
C LEU A 199 5.34 -13.36 -37.57
N ASP A 200 5.03 -13.90 -36.40
CA ASP A 200 4.10 -13.30 -35.45
C ASP A 200 4.91 -12.58 -34.36
N ILE A 201 4.69 -11.28 -34.19
CA ILE A 201 5.29 -10.42 -33.15
C ILE A 201 4.24 -10.14 -32.09
N VAL A 202 4.57 -10.38 -30.83
CA VAL A 202 3.66 -10.29 -29.68
C VAL A 202 4.26 -9.38 -28.61
N PRO A 203 4.10 -8.06 -28.71
CA PRO A 203 4.50 -7.15 -27.65
C PRO A 203 3.48 -7.16 -26.51
N VAL A 204 3.97 -7.08 -25.28
CA VAL A 204 3.18 -6.89 -24.06
C VAL A 204 3.81 -5.75 -23.26
N LEU A 205 3.04 -4.75 -22.88
CA LEU A 205 3.46 -3.56 -22.15
C LEU A 205 2.62 -3.43 -20.87
N PHE A 206 3.30 -3.24 -19.75
CA PHE A 206 2.68 -2.84 -18.50
C PHE A 206 3.43 -1.64 -17.91
N VAL A 207 2.70 -0.57 -17.61
CA VAL A 207 3.24 0.66 -17.00
C VAL A 207 2.32 1.07 -15.86
N SER A 208 2.89 1.43 -14.71
CA SER A 208 2.11 1.89 -13.56
C SER A 208 2.86 2.99 -12.82
N SER A 209 2.09 3.96 -12.32
CA SER A 209 2.61 4.97 -11.40
C SER A 209 3.08 4.34 -10.09
N GLY A 210 4.02 4.99 -9.43
CA GLY A 210 4.49 4.59 -8.12
C GLY A 210 3.40 4.62 -7.05
N GLN A 211 3.60 3.81 -6.02
CA GLN A 211 2.71 3.75 -4.88
C GLN A 211 3.00 4.88 -3.90
N PRO A 212 1.96 5.46 -3.26
CA PRO A 212 2.17 6.40 -2.18
C PRO A 212 2.94 5.78 -1.01
N LEU A 213 3.74 6.61 -0.36
CA LEU A 213 4.53 6.27 0.81
C LEU A 213 4.18 7.21 1.96
N ASN A 214 3.90 6.63 3.13
CA ASN A 214 3.79 7.39 4.36
C ASN A 214 5.18 7.57 4.98
N VAL A 215 5.78 8.76 4.83
CA VAL A 215 7.07 9.08 5.47
C VAL A 215 6.80 9.48 6.91
N THR A 216 7.48 8.84 7.85
CA THR A 216 7.47 9.23 9.27
C THR A 216 8.86 9.71 9.70
N THR A 217 9.02 10.15 10.94
CA THR A 217 10.34 10.40 11.56
C THR A 217 10.87 9.17 12.30
N GLY A 218 9.99 8.19 12.55
CA GLY A 218 10.30 6.99 13.33
C GLY A 218 10.50 7.26 14.83
N ARG A 219 10.22 8.50 15.27
CA ARG A 219 10.29 8.96 16.65
C ARG A 219 8.88 9.34 17.12
N ASP A 220 8.78 9.58 18.41
CA ASP A 220 7.62 10.20 19.06
C ASP A 220 8.02 11.67 19.28
N ASP A 221 7.82 12.49 18.26
CA ASP A 221 8.12 13.91 18.26
C ASP A 221 7.03 14.69 19.02
N ASN A 222 5.79 14.20 19.00
CA ASN A 222 4.66 14.86 19.64
C ASN A 222 4.41 14.41 21.10
N GLY A 223 5.19 13.46 21.62
CA GLY A 223 5.12 12.94 22.99
C GLY A 223 3.84 12.16 23.31
N ASP A 224 3.04 11.77 22.32
CA ASP A 224 1.77 11.07 22.53
C ASP A 224 1.93 9.56 22.70
N THR A 225 3.17 9.05 22.63
CA THR A 225 3.60 7.64 22.69
C THR A 225 3.32 6.81 21.45
N LEU A 226 2.88 7.43 20.35
CA LEU A 226 2.73 6.82 19.03
C LEU A 226 3.91 7.22 18.14
N PHE A 227 4.50 6.25 17.46
CA PHE A 227 5.67 6.47 16.60
C PHE A 227 5.26 6.63 15.13
N ASN A 228 4.24 7.45 14.89
CA ASN A 228 3.67 7.70 13.56
C ASN A 228 3.89 9.14 13.07
N ASP A 229 4.61 9.97 13.82
CA ASP A 229 4.92 11.36 13.47
C ASP A 229 5.61 11.50 12.13
N ARG A 230 5.36 12.62 11.45
CA ARG A 230 5.93 12.94 10.12
C ARG A 230 6.82 14.17 10.18
N PRO A 231 7.82 14.29 9.27
CA PRO A 231 8.59 15.51 9.15
C PRO A 231 7.68 16.72 8.91
N ALA A 232 8.09 17.90 9.40
CA ALA A 232 7.31 19.12 9.25
C ALA A 232 6.99 19.41 7.77
N GLY A 233 5.72 19.69 7.47
CA GLY A 233 5.23 19.95 6.12
C GLY A 233 4.95 18.71 5.26
N VAL A 234 5.22 17.51 5.77
CA VAL A 234 4.95 16.25 5.04
C VAL A 234 3.58 15.70 5.42
N ALA A 235 2.65 15.74 4.47
CA ALA A 235 1.31 15.16 4.63
C ALA A 235 1.31 13.63 4.47
N ARG A 236 0.23 12.98 4.93
CA ARG A 236 0.07 11.52 4.77
C ARG A 236 0.15 11.11 3.30
N ASN A 237 0.92 10.06 3.02
CA ASN A 237 1.01 9.44 1.70
C ASN A 237 1.36 10.43 0.57
N SER A 238 2.11 11.49 0.88
CA SER A 238 2.45 12.56 -0.07
C SER A 238 3.60 12.16 -1.02
N GLU A 239 4.51 11.31 -0.56
CA GLU A 239 5.61 10.79 -1.37
C GLU A 239 5.22 9.55 -2.17
N ARG A 240 6.01 9.19 -3.19
CA ARG A 240 5.76 8.00 -4.03
C ARG A 240 7.01 7.20 -4.35
N THR A 241 6.85 5.88 -4.48
CA THR A 241 7.90 5.03 -5.05
C THR A 241 8.17 5.40 -6.52
N PRO A 242 9.28 4.94 -7.11
CA PRO A 242 9.41 4.87 -8.56
C PRO A 242 8.24 4.10 -9.19
N GLY A 243 7.85 4.50 -10.39
CA GLY A 243 6.87 3.77 -11.21
C GLY A 243 7.45 2.52 -11.84
N PHE A 244 6.57 1.60 -12.19
CA PHE A 244 6.88 0.35 -12.87
C PHE A 244 6.73 0.54 -14.39
N ALA A 245 7.66 0.00 -15.18
CA ALA A 245 7.47 -0.15 -16.62
C ALA A 245 8.19 -1.39 -17.14
N GLN A 246 7.48 -2.23 -17.88
CA GLN A 246 8.04 -3.42 -18.51
C GLN A 246 7.41 -3.63 -19.88
N MET A 247 8.26 -3.88 -20.86
CA MET A 247 7.87 -4.37 -22.17
C MET A 247 8.48 -5.74 -22.37
N ASP A 248 7.64 -6.71 -22.73
CA ASP A 248 8.04 -8.04 -23.15
C ASP A 248 7.73 -8.23 -24.63
N LEU A 249 8.50 -9.05 -25.33
CA LEU A 249 8.38 -9.27 -26.76
C LEU A 249 8.48 -10.76 -27.09
N GLY A 250 7.39 -11.32 -27.60
CA GLY A 250 7.38 -12.63 -28.24
C GLY A 250 7.59 -12.53 -29.74
N VAL A 251 8.40 -13.42 -30.30
CA VAL A 251 8.59 -13.60 -31.74
C VAL A 251 8.36 -15.06 -32.07
N ILE A 252 7.41 -15.37 -32.94
CA ILE A 252 6.99 -16.74 -33.27
C ILE A 252 7.04 -16.94 -34.78
N ARG A 253 7.64 -18.05 -35.21
CA ARG A 253 7.65 -18.48 -36.61
C ARG A 253 7.24 -19.94 -36.70
N ARG A 254 6.39 -20.25 -37.67
CA ARG A 254 5.99 -21.63 -38.00
C ARG A 254 6.60 -22.04 -39.32
N PHE A 255 7.17 -23.24 -39.34
CA PHE A 255 7.78 -23.86 -40.50
C PHE A 255 7.12 -25.21 -40.76
N GLN A 256 6.86 -25.50 -42.03
CA GLN A 256 6.47 -26.85 -42.46
C GLN A 256 7.74 -27.68 -42.66
N ALA A 257 7.79 -28.88 -42.07
CA ALA A 257 8.89 -29.83 -42.19
C ALA A 257 8.34 -31.23 -42.50
N GLY A 258 8.03 -31.48 -43.78
CA GLY A 258 7.36 -32.71 -44.21
C GLY A 258 5.95 -32.79 -43.59
N PRO A 259 5.57 -33.93 -42.94
CA PRO A 259 4.30 -34.03 -42.24
C PRO A 259 4.26 -33.19 -40.95
N ALA A 260 5.41 -32.80 -40.40
CA ALA A 260 5.49 -32.08 -39.15
C ALA A 260 5.41 -30.54 -39.34
N VAL A 261 4.89 -29.86 -38.32
CA VAL A 261 4.94 -28.40 -38.17
C VAL A 261 5.83 -28.05 -36.98
N ILE A 262 6.85 -27.22 -37.23
CA ILE A 262 7.76 -26.71 -36.21
C ILE A 262 7.37 -25.26 -35.90
N GLU A 263 7.02 -24.98 -34.64
CA GLU A 263 6.82 -23.63 -34.11
C GLU A 263 8.05 -23.24 -33.29
N ALA A 264 8.83 -22.29 -33.79
CA ALA A 264 9.95 -21.71 -33.06
C ALA A 264 9.51 -20.38 -32.43
N ARG A 265 9.87 -20.19 -31.16
CA ARG A 265 9.52 -19.01 -30.38
C ARG A 265 10.76 -18.46 -29.67
N ALA A 266 10.91 -17.15 -29.71
CA ALA A 266 11.80 -16.39 -28.84
C ALA A 266 10.96 -15.43 -28.00
N GLU A 267 11.21 -15.38 -26.70
CA GLU A 267 10.61 -14.44 -25.76
C GLU A 267 11.71 -13.59 -25.15
N ILE A 268 11.54 -12.27 -25.20
CA ILE A 268 12.44 -11.31 -24.57
C ILE A 268 11.63 -10.62 -23.48
N PHE A 269 11.93 -10.93 -22.23
CA PHE A 269 11.34 -10.27 -21.07
C PHE A 269 12.15 -9.03 -20.71
N ASN A 270 11.47 -7.94 -20.31
CA ASN A 270 12.09 -6.66 -19.98
C ASN A 270 13.03 -6.18 -21.10
N VAL A 271 12.46 -5.99 -22.30
CA VAL A 271 13.16 -5.58 -23.53
C VAL A 271 14.04 -4.35 -23.30
N PHE A 272 13.62 -3.39 -22.49
CA PHE A 272 14.40 -2.18 -22.20
C PHE A 272 15.44 -2.34 -21.08
N ASN A 273 15.52 -3.52 -20.46
CA ASN A 273 16.38 -3.80 -19.32
C ASN A 273 16.22 -2.76 -18.20
N ARG A 274 14.98 -2.29 -17.97
CA ARG A 274 14.67 -1.33 -16.91
C ARG A 274 14.70 -2.04 -15.57
N THR A 275 15.39 -1.48 -14.60
CA THR A 275 15.29 -1.95 -13.21
C THR A 275 13.94 -1.53 -12.63
N ASN A 276 13.09 -2.50 -12.34
CA ASN A 276 11.81 -2.27 -11.67
C ASN A 276 11.96 -2.55 -10.18
N PHE A 277 12.04 -1.51 -9.38
CA PHE A 277 12.24 -1.61 -7.94
C PHE A 277 10.96 -1.99 -7.18
N SER A 278 11.12 -2.77 -6.11
CA SER A 278 10.02 -3.21 -5.24
C SER A 278 10.53 -3.43 -3.80
N GLY A 279 9.65 -3.92 -2.93
CA GLY A 279 10.01 -4.16 -1.53
C GLY A 279 10.29 -2.86 -0.75
N PHE A 280 9.65 -1.76 -1.15
CA PHE A 280 9.64 -0.55 -0.35
C PHE A 280 8.91 -0.84 0.95
N PHE A 281 9.54 -0.55 2.08
CA PHE A 281 8.87 -0.60 3.37
C PHE A 281 7.74 0.44 3.36
N ASN A 282 6.52 0.02 3.68
CA ASN A 282 5.36 0.90 3.79
C ASN A 282 4.42 0.23 4.79
N TRP A 283 4.53 0.62 6.06
CA TRP A 283 3.95 -0.13 7.18
C TRP A 283 2.63 0.49 7.65
N GLY A 284 1.64 -0.36 7.94
CA GLY A 284 0.25 0.01 8.27
C GLY A 284 0.00 0.46 9.71
N ALA A 285 0.78 1.43 10.24
CA ALA A 285 0.50 2.27 11.44
C ALA A 285 1.73 3.08 11.98
N SER A 286 2.87 3.14 11.28
CA SER A 286 4.18 3.67 11.71
C SER A 286 5.06 3.61 10.47
N GLY A 287 5.20 4.74 9.78
CA GLY A 287 5.67 4.77 8.39
C GLY A 287 7.14 4.44 8.17
N VAL A 288 7.63 4.85 7.01
CA VAL A 288 9.04 4.68 6.64
C VAL A 288 9.89 5.55 7.55
N ARG A 289 10.72 4.91 8.38
CA ARG A 289 11.67 5.62 9.25
C ARG A 289 12.79 6.20 8.37
N PRO A 290 13.13 7.49 8.50
CA PRO A 290 14.42 7.99 8.06
C PRO A 290 15.45 7.29 8.96
N ASP A 291 16.61 6.94 8.41
CA ASP A 291 17.74 6.59 9.28
C ASP A 291 18.16 7.79 10.13
N GLU A 292 19.05 7.56 11.09
CA GLU A 292 19.58 8.58 11.99
C GLU A 292 20.29 9.74 11.25
N GLN A 293 20.60 9.55 9.96
CA GLN A 293 21.24 10.52 9.07
C GLN A 293 20.26 11.17 8.07
N GLY A 294 18.95 10.88 8.13
CA GLY A 294 17.93 11.44 7.23
C GLY A 294 18.13 11.09 5.74
N THR A 295 18.92 10.06 5.44
CA THR A 295 19.44 9.70 4.11
C THR A 295 18.93 8.34 3.58
N LEU A 296 18.42 7.43 4.43
CA LEU A 296 17.92 6.09 4.01
C LEU A 296 16.41 5.94 3.90
N ALA A 297 15.64 7.02 3.87
CA ALA A 297 14.31 6.89 3.29
C ALA A 297 14.50 6.44 1.81
N PHE A 298 13.67 5.52 1.33
CA PHE A 298 13.52 5.20 -0.10
C PHE A 298 14.45 4.16 -0.75
N GLN A 299 15.11 3.26 0.00
CA GLN A 299 15.81 2.16 -0.66
C GLN A 299 14.89 0.95 -0.90
N PRO A 300 14.71 0.53 -2.16
CA PRO A 300 14.03 -0.72 -2.46
C PRO A 300 14.87 -1.90 -1.94
N THR A 301 14.21 -2.86 -1.29
CA THR A 301 14.88 -4.09 -0.83
C THR A 301 14.98 -5.14 -1.94
N GLN A 302 14.25 -4.93 -3.04
CA GLN A 302 14.12 -5.89 -4.15
C GLN A 302 14.08 -5.16 -5.49
N ALA A 303 14.46 -5.89 -6.54
CA ALA A 303 14.29 -5.47 -7.92
C ALA A 303 13.79 -6.65 -8.75
N GLY A 304 12.96 -6.35 -9.74
CA GLY A 304 12.52 -7.31 -10.74
C GLY A 304 13.69 -7.82 -11.59
N PRO A 305 13.51 -8.95 -12.29
CA PRO A 305 14.55 -9.52 -13.13
C PRO A 305 15.01 -8.54 -14.22
N ALA A 306 16.31 -8.58 -14.51
CA ALA A 306 16.89 -7.95 -15.69
C ALA A 306 16.35 -8.61 -16.98
N ARG A 307 16.77 -8.12 -18.14
CA ARG A 307 16.39 -8.70 -19.42
C ARG A 307 16.69 -10.20 -19.45
N GLN A 308 15.68 -10.99 -19.81
CA GLN A 308 15.80 -12.44 -19.99
C GLN A 308 15.36 -12.82 -21.40
N VAL A 309 16.00 -13.83 -21.97
CA VAL A 309 15.64 -14.37 -23.28
C VAL A 309 15.40 -15.86 -23.15
N GLN A 310 14.23 -16.30 -23.59
CA GLN A 310 13.84 -17.71 -23.62
C GLN A 310 13.57 -18.15 -25.06
N PHE A 311 14.00 -19.37 -25.39
CA PHE A 311 13.71 -20.00 -26.66
C PHE A 311 12.86 -21.24 -26.44
N THR A 312 11.93 -21.52 -27.35
CA THR A 312 11.09 -22.70 -27.30
C THR A 312 10.83 -23.20 -28.72
N ALA A 313 10.89 -24.51 -28.89
CA ALA A 313 10.51 -25.18 -30.13
C ALA A 313 9.41 -26.20 -29.81
N ARG A 314 8.31 -26.16 -30.57
CA ARG A 314 7.23 -27.13 -30.49
C ARG A 314 7.06 -27.82 -31.83
N VAL A 315 7.11 -29.15 -31.83
CA VAL A 315 6.86 -29.98 -33.01
C VAL A 315 5.48 -30.60 -32.90
N ARG A 316 4.70 -30.52 -33.98
CA ARG A 316 3.39 -31.19 -34.12
C ARG A 316 3.45 -32.11 -35.34
N PHE A 317 2.93 -33.33 -35.22
CA PHE A 317 2.84 -34.32 -36.28
C PHE A 317 1.40 -34.45 -36.77
#